data_AF-A0A940IT17-F1
#
_entry.id   AF-A0A940IT17-F1
#
_cell.length_a   1.000
_cell.length_b   1.000
_cell.length_c   1.000
_cell.angle_alpha   90.00
_cell.angle_beta   90.00
_cell.angle_gamma   90.00
#
_symmetry.space_group_name_H-M   'P 1'
#
loop_
_entity.id
_entity.type
_entity.pdbx_description
1 polymer ?
#
loop_
_entity_poly.entity_id
_entity_poly.type
_entity_poly.pdbx_seq_one_letter_code
_entity_poly.pdbx_strand_id
1 'polypeptide(L)'
;MKNTEKPLQKTDLASVAELSAFFRVDRSAVPSLMGRMGVSKRGSSFPWPRIWIMLGIDLGSVQDLGALKQPLMELKDVAAMLGESAKTTRRRSNGEHRDKTISAYIDLGPRKRLFFPAEIQSWILGEPVPFDRRQESLSFVPDKVKKGKYSPKTNNVPQTAPSPVQSAASLFMAPPRPN
;
A
#
# COMPACT_ATOMS: atom_id res chain seq x y z
N MET A 1 23.38 24.85 23.20
CA MET A 1 22.82 23.62 22.61
C MET A 1 23.51 23.40 21.28
N LYS A 2 24.36 22.37 21.16
CA LYS A 2 25.16 22.15 19.96
C LYS A 2 24.31 21.41 18.93
N ASN A 3 23.85 22.13 17.91
CA ASN A 3 23.26 21.54 16.71
C ASN A 3 24.34 20.66 16.07
N THR A 4 24.24 19.36 16.34
CA THR A 4 25.08 18.37 15.68
C THR A 4 24.34 18.00 14.42
N GLU A 5 24.43 18.86 13.40
CA GLU A 5 24.18 18.44 12.03
C GLU A 5 25.17 17.31 11.75
N LYS A 6 24.76 16.07 11.98
CA LYS A 6 25.50 14.90 11.52
C LYS A 6 25.40 14.96 9.98
N PRO A 7 26.47 15.29 9.25
CA PRO A 7 26.41 15.17 7.81
C PRO A 7 26.10 13.70 7.53
N LEU A 8 25.07 13.43 6.73
CA LEU A 8 24.80 12.10 6.20
C LEU A 8 26.14 11.56 5.66
N GLN A 9 26.79 10.69 6.43
CA GLN A 9 28.11 10.21 6.04
C GLN A 9 27.91 9.43 4.74
N LYS A 10 28.65 9.84 3.71
CA LYS A 10 28.67 9.32 2.33
C LYS A 10 29.01 7.82 2.21
N THR A 11 28.97 7.08 3.31
CA THR A 11 29.39 5.68 3.44
C THR A 11 28.49 4.87 4.36
N ASP A 12 27.22 5.27 4.56
CA ASP A 12 26.28 4.37 5.23
C ASP A 12 25.88 3.23 4.29
N LEU A 13 26.55 2.10 4.46
CA LEU A 13 26.45 0.91 3.62
C LEU A 13 25.83 -0.23 4.41
N ALA A 14 24.75 -0.79 3.86
CA ALA A 14 24.05 -1.95 4.36
C ALA A 14 24.68 -3.23 3.79
N SER A 15 25.06 -4.16 4.67
CA SER A 15 25.44 -5.51 4.26
C SER A 15 24.22 -6.34 3.86
N VAL A 16 24.46 -7.43 3.12
CA VAL A 16 23.38 -8.39 2.79
C VAL A 16 22.73 -8.97 4.06
N ALA A 17 23.52 -9.20 5.11
CA ALA A 17 23.01 -9.72 6.38
C ALA A 17 22.08 -8.70 7.06
N GLU A 18 22.47 -7.44 7.12
CA GLU A 18 21.64 -6.36 7.67
C GLU A 18 20.34 -6.20 6.88
N LEU A 19 20.40 -6.20 5.54
CA LEU A 19 19.20 -6.10 4.71
C LEU A 19 18.30 -7.32 4.82
N SER A 20 18.88 -8.51 4.99
CA SER A 20 18.09 -9.73 5.23
C SER A 20 17.30 -9.63 6.54
N ALA A 21 17.91 -9.10 7.60
CA ALA A 21 17.25 -8.85 8.87
C ALA A 21 16.22 -7.71 8.76
N PHE A 22 16.57 -6.63 8.07
CA PHE A 22 15.73 -5.45 7.90
C PHE A 22 14.43 -5.76 7.16
N PHE A 23 14.52 -6.41 6.00
CA PHE A 23 13.35 -6.83 5.21
C PHE A 23 12.76 -8.18 5.66
N ARG A 24 13.39 -8.84 6.64
CA ARG A 24 13.04 -10.19 7.11
C ARG A 24 12.92 -11.20 5.97
N VAL A 25 13.83 -11.10 5.00
CA VAL A 25 13.90 -12.00 3.84
C VAL A 25 15.14 -12.87 3.94
N ASP A 26 15.17 -13.96 3.20
CA ASP A 26 16.38 -14.77 3.10
C ASP A 26 17.54 -13.96 2.47
N ARG A 27 18.78 -14.23 2.92
CA ARG A 27 19.98 -13.55 2.41
C ARG A 27 20.14 -13.68 0.89
N SER A 28 19.73 -14.81 0.31
CA SER A 28 19.76 -15.04 -1.14
C SER A 28 18.73 -14.20 -1.91
N ALA A 29 17.65 -13.78 -1.26
CA ALA A 29 16.60 -12.96 -1.87
C ALA A 29 16.95 -11.47 -1.90
N VAL A 30 17.88 -11.02 -1.06
CA VAL A 30 18.28 -9.60 -0.93
C VAL A 30 18.76 -9.01 -2.25
N PRO A 31 19.69 -9.62 -3.03
CA PRO A 31 20.14 -9.03 -4.29
C PRO A 31 19.01 -8.85 -5.32
N SER A 32 18.09 -9.82 -5.39
CA SER A 32 16.92 -9.76 -6.27
C SER A 32 15.97 -8.64 -5.84
N LEU A 33 15.72 -8.51 -4.53
CA LEU A 33 14.92 -7.43 -3.97
C LEU A 33 15.54 -6.05 -4.25
N MET A 34 16.83 -5.88 -4.01
CA MET A 34 17.53 -4.60 -4.28
C MET A 34 17.49 -4.25 -5.77
N GLY A 35 17.66 -5.25 -6.65
CA GLY A 35 17.53 -5.08 -8.10
C GLY A 35 16.14 -4.59 -8.50
N ARG A 36 15.07 -5.14 -7.90
CA ARG A 36 13.68 -4.68 -8.14
C ARG A 36 13.42 -3.27 -7.63
N MET A 37 14.07 -2.86 -6.53
CA MET A 37 14.01 -1.50 -6.03
C MET A 37 14.89 -0.52 -6.83
N GLY A 38 15.66 -0.98 -7.82
CA GLY A 38 16.58 -0.13 -8.58
C GLY A 38 17.80 0.35 -7.77
N VAL A 39 18.15 -0.36 -6.69
CA VAL A 39 19.30 -0.04 -5.86
C VAL A 39 20.51 -0.86 -6.31
N SER A 40 21.48 -0.18 -6.92
CA SER A 40 22.75 -0.78 -7.32
C SER A 40 23.66 -1.02 -6.12
N LYS A 41 24.42 -2.13 -6.16
CA LYS A 41 25.49 -2.40 -5.21
C LYS A 41 26.61 -1.37 -5.35
N ARG A 42 27.28 -1.06 -4.24
CA ARG A 42 28.54 -0.33 -4.18
C ARG A 42 29.57 -1.27 -3.55
N GLY A 43 30.34 -1.96 -4.39
CA GLY A 43 31.20 -3.06 -3.94
C GLY A 43 30.36 -4.25 -3.45
N SER A 44 30.57 -4.67 -2.20
CA SER A 44 29.85 -5.79 -1.56
C SER A 44 28.58 -5.38 -0.82
N SER A 45 28.30 -4.07 -0.70
CA SER A 45 27.22 -3.53 0.14
C SER A 45 26.28 -2.62 -0.65
N PHE A 46 25.15 -2.25 -0.05
CA PHE A 46 24.15 -1.36 -0.65
C PHE A 46 24.05 -0.04 0.13
N PRO A 47 23.90 1.11 -0.53
CA PRO A 47 23.80 2.40 0.18
C PRO A 47 22.44 2.57 0.87
N TRP A 48 22.43 2.68 2.20
CA TRP A 48 21.23 2.93 3.01
C TRP A 48 20.43 4.14 2.54
N PRO A 49 21.05 5.31 2.27
CA PRO A 49 20.32 6.48 1.80
C PRO A 49 19.51 6.22 0.53
N ARG A 50 20.04 5.41 -0.39
CA ARG A 50 19.34 5.08 -1.63
C ARG A 50 18.18 4.11 -1.38
N ILE A 51 18.34 3.19 -0.44
CA ILE A 51 17.27 2.28 -0.02
C ILE A 51 16.12 3.08 0.59
N TRP A 52 16.39 3.99 1.52
CA TRP A 52 15.37 4.83 2.15
C TRP A 52 14.63 5.73 1.15
N ILE A 53 15.34 6.34 0.21
CA ILE A 53 14.73 7.13 -0.88
C ILE A 53 13.79 6.25 -1.72
N MET A 54 14.20 5.02 -2.06
CA MET A 54 13.33 4.10 -2.81
C MET A 54 12.11 3.66 -2.00
N LEU A 55 12.24 3.56 -0.67
CA LEU A 55 11.13 3.37 0.25
C LEU A 55 10.28 4.64 0.47
N GLY A 56 10.55 5.71 -0.28
CA GLY A 56 9.75 6.94 -0.28
C GLY A 56 9.99 7.84 0.93
N ILE A 57 11.03 7.58 1.73
CA ILE A 57 11.36 8.38 2.91
C ILE A 57 12.06 9.67 2.47
N ASP A 58 11.57 10.80 2.96
CA ASP A 58 12.27 12.07 2.81
C ASP A 58 13.36 12.19 3.87
N LEU A 59 14.62 11.99 3.48
CA LEU A 59 15.78 12.06 4.37
C LEU A 59 15.96 13.41 5.05
N GLY A 60 15.40 14.50 4.49
CA GLY A 60 15.44 15.82 5.12
C GLY A 60 14.51 15.95 6.33
N SER A 61 13.47 15.12 6.40
CA SER A 61 12.48 15.11 7.49
C SER A 61 12.85 14.20 8.67
N VAL A 62 13.88 13.35 8.50
CA VAL A 62 14.20 12.29 9.46
C VAL A 62 14.93 12.88 10.67
N GLN A 63 14.31 12.75 11.85
CA GLN A 63 14.96 13.17 13.11
C GLN A 63 16.07 12.22 13.55
N ASP A 64 15.87 10.90 13.37
CA ASP A 64 16.87 9.87 13.71
C ASP A 64 17.01 8.80 12.62
N LEU A 65 18.17 8.79 11.97
CA LEU A 65 18.53 7.79 10.95
C LEU A 65 18.79 6.40 11.57
N GLY A 66 19.12 6.32 12.86
CA GLY A 66 19.32 5.07 13.57
C GLY A 66 18.03 4.27 13.69
N ALA A 67 16.93 4.93 14.05
CA ALA A 67 15.59 4.34 14.11
C ALA A 67 15.15 3.72 12.77
N LEU A 68 15.54 4.29 11.63
CA LEU A 68 15.22 3.77 10.30
C LEU A 68 15.90 2.43 9.95
N LYS A 69 16.92 2.02 10.70
CA LYS A 69 17.60 0.74 10.50
C LYS A 69 16.94 -0.41 11.26
N GLN A 70 15.92 -0.12 12.08
CA GLN A 70 15.22 -1.17 12.81
C GLN A 70 14.53 -2.15 11.85
N PRO A 71 14.51 -3.45 12.17
CA PRO A 71 13.82 -4.44 11.36
C PRO A 71 12.36 -4.08 11.14
N LEU A 72 11.88 -4.25 9.91
CA LEU A 72 10.50 -3.97 9.58
C LEU A 72 9.57 -4.99 10.24
N MET A 73 8.42 -4.52 10.71
CA MET A 73 7.40 -5.39 11.31
C MET A 73 6.56 -6.07 10.26
N GLU A 74 6.23 -7.34 10.48
CA GLU A 74 5.25 -8.03 9.65
C GLU A 74 3.84 -7.69 10.10
N LEU A 75 2.87 -7.88 9.20
CA LEU A 75 1.45 -7.71 9.51
C LEU A 75 1.00 -8.47 10.77
N LYS A 76 1.57 -9.65 11.03
CA LYS A 76 1.25 -10.45 12.21
C LYS A 76 1.69 -9.77 13.51
N ASP A 77 2.87 -9.15 13.51
CA ASP A 77 3.39 -8.47 14.70
C ASP A 77 2.64 -7.17 14.95
N VAL A 78 2.27 -6.45 13.88
CA VAL A 78 1.40 -5.28 13.99
C VAL A 78 0.04 -5.67 14.54
N ALA A 79 -0.55 -6.76 14.03
CA ALA A 79 -1.82 -7.26 14.54
C ALA A 79 -1.75 -7.66 16.02
N ALA A 80 -0.66 -8.33 16.43
CA ALA A 80 -0.41 -8.68 17.83
C ALA A 80 -0.26 -7.44 18.72
N MET A 81 0.44 -6.41 18.26
CA MET A 81 0.60 -5.14 18.98
C MET A 81 -0.72 -4.40 19.18
N LEU A 82 -1.67 -4.56 18.23
CA LEU A 82 -3.01 -3.97 18.29
C LEU A 82 -4.05 -4.84 19.01
N GLY A 83 -3.70 -6.08 19.38
CA GLY A 83 -4.68 -7.05 19.89
C GLY A 83 -5.75 -7.43 18.86
N GLU A 84 -5.47 -7.29 17.57
CA GLU A 84 -6.42 -7.52 16.48
C GLU A 84 -6.06 -8.75 15.64
N SER A 85 -7.02 -9.20 14.83
CA SER A 85 -6.74 -10.23 13.82
C SER A 85 -5.95 -9.64 12.65
N ALA A 86 -4.98 -10.41 12.12
CA ALA A 86 -4.23 -10.02 10.92
C ALA A 86 -5.12 -9.70 9.72
N LYS A 87 -6.33 -10.30 9.63
CA LYS A 87 -7.31 -10.00 8.58
C LYS A 87 -7.87 -8.58 8.72
N THR A 88 -8.18 -8.14 9.95
CA THR A 88 -8.67 -6.78 10.23
C THR A 88 -7.59 -5.75 9.92
N THR A 89 -6.36 -5.98 10.39
CA THR A 89 -5.20 -5.12 10.11
C THR A 89 -4.89 -5.04 8.62
N ARG A 90 -5.09 -6.15 7.87
CA ARG A 90 -4.96 -6.14 6.40
C ARG A 90 -6.03 -5.27 5.72
N ARG A 91 -7.28 -5.35 6.16
CA ARG A 91 -8.37 -4.51 5.62
C ARG A 91 -8.16 -3.05 5.96
N ARG A 92 -7.66 -2.76 7.17
CA ARG A 92 -7.27 -1.42 7.61
C ARG A 92 -6.18 -0.84 6.72
N SER A 93 -5.12 -1.61 6.47
CA SER A 93 -4.04 -1.19 5.57
C SER A 93 -4.46 -1.04 4.10
N ASN A 94 -5.48 -1.76 3.65
CA ASN A 94 -6.05 -1.58 2.32
C ASN A 94 -6.97 -0.34 2.19
N GLY A 95 -7.28 0.35 3.30
CA GLY A 95 -8.32 1.39 3.30
C GLY A 95 -9.75 0.86 3.14
N GLU A 96 -9.95 -0.45 3.30
CA GLU A 96 -11.26 -1.13 3.29
C GLU A 96 -11.95 -1.11 4.66
N HIS A 97 -11.23 -0.70 5.70
CA HIS A 97 -11.78 -0.53 7.05
C HIS A 97 -12.34 0.89 7.25
N ARG A 98 -13.19 1.06 8.26
CA ARG A 98 -13.74 2.37 8.65
C ARG A 98 -12.61 3.34 9.01
N ASP A 99 -11.64 2.84 9.77
CA ASP A 99 -10.40 3.54 10.07
C ASP A 99 -9.41 3.31 8.93
N LYS A 100 -9.03 4.35 8.20
CA LYS A 100 -8.10 4.28 7.06
C LYS A 100 -6.71 4.84 7.40
N THR A 101 -6.41 4.94 8.68
CA THR A 101 -5.28 5.70 9.20
C THR A 101 -3.94 4.98 9.03
N ILE A 102 -3.92 3.64 8.99
CA ILE A 102 -2.71 2.85 8.72
C ILE A 102 -2.56 2.65 7.22
N SER A 103 -2.21 3.69 6.46
CA SER A 103 -2.13 3.55 5.00
C SER A 103 -0.76 3.07 4.50
N ALA A 104 0.33 3.35 5.21
CA ALA A 104 1.67 3.20 4.67
C ALA A 104 2.28 1.80 4.95
N TYR A 105 2.42 0.96 3.91
CA TYR A 105 3.05 -0.36 4.01
C TYR A 105 3.96 -0.64 2.80
N ILE A 106 4.95 -1.52 2.99
CA ILE A 106 5.82 -2.01 1.92
C ILE A 106 5.29 -3.38 1.46
N ASP A 107 5.03 -3.52 0.17
CA ASP A 107 4.58 -4.78 -0.43
C ASP A 107 5.78 -5.55 -1.02
N LEU A 108 6.16 -6.65 -0.36
CA LEU A 108 7.19 -7.58 -0.84
C LEU A 108 6.60 -8.77 -1.61
N GLY A 109 5.31 -8.74 -1.92
CA GLY A 109 4.60 -9.81 -2.60
C GLY A 109 3.21 -10.07 -1.98
N PRO A 110 2.40 -10.93 -2.63
CA PRO A 110 0.97 -11.09 -2.31
C PRO A 110 0.66 -11.54 -0.87
N ARG A 111 1.67 -12.04 -0.15
CA ARG A 111 1.56 -12.56 1.23
C ARG A 111 2.39 -11.80 2.26
N LYS A 112 3.35 -10.96 1.85
CA LYS A 112 4.30 -10.34 2.78
C LYS A 112 4.22 -8.83 2.70
N ARG A 113 3.68 -8.25 3.78
CA ARG A 113 3.61 -6.80 4.00
C ARG A 113 4.47 -6.44 5.18
N LEU A 114 5.22 -5.36 5.02
CA LEU A 114 6.11 -4.84 6.03
C LEU A 114 5.74 -3.41 6.39
N PHE A 115 5.92 -3.08 7.66
CA PHE A 115 5.60 -1.79 8.25
C PHE A 115 6.82 -1.26 9.00
N PHE A 116 6.99 0.06 9.01
CA PHE A 116 8.02 0.66 9.86
C PHE A 116 7.54 0.65 11.31
N PRO A 117 8.34 0.13 12.25
CA PRO A 117 7.98 0.12 13.67
C PRO A 117 7.63 1.51 14.20
N ALA A 118 8.44 2.51 13.85
CA ALA A 118 8.27 3.89 14.31
C ALA A 118 6.94 4.52 13.82
N GLU A 119 6.49 4.22 12.59
CA GLU A 119 5.19 4.69 12.09
C GLU A 119 4.03 4.05 12.85
N ILE A 120 4.11 2.74 13.10
CA ILE A 120 3.07 2.01 13.85
C ILE A 120 3.00 2.50 15.28
N GLN A 121 4.14 2.73 15.93
CA GLN A 121 4.21 3.27 17.29
C GLN A 121 3.63 4.68 17.37
N SER A 122 4.05 5.57 16.47
CA SER A 122 3.52 6.94 16.41
C SER A 122 2.01 6.94 16.18
N TRP A 123 1.53 6.03 15.31
CA TRP A 123 0.11 5.85 15.06
C TRP A 123 -0.67 5.35 16.28
N ILE A 124 -0.14 4.38 17.04
CA ILE A 124 -0.77 3.87 18.26
C ILE A 124 -0.83 4.95 19.34
N LEU A 125 0.23 5.74 19.48
CA LEU A 125 0.35 6.79 20.49
C LEU A 125 -0.38 8.09 20.09
N GLY A 126 -0.76 8.24 18.81
CA GLY A 126 -1.31 9.49 18.27
C GLY A 126 -0.27 10.60 18.13
N GLU A 127 1.01 10.26 18.11
CA GLU A 127 2.13 11.18 17.98
C GLU A 127 2.45 11.46 16.51
N PRO A 128 3.08 12.61 16.19
CA PRO A 128 3.56 12.88 14.85
C PRO A 128 4.61 11.83 14.45
N VAL A 129 4.52 11.37 13.20
CA VAL A 129 5.48 10.41 12.64
C VAL A 129 6.88 11.05 12.59
N PRO A 130 7.95 10.33 12.98
CA PRO A 130 9.30 10.89 13.05
C PRO A 130 9.96 11.13 11.68
N PHE A 131 9.28 10.82 10.58
CA PHE A 131 9.72 11.06 9.21
C PHE A 131 8.53 11.10 8.24
N ASP A 132 8.68 11.87 7.17
CA ASP A 132 7.72 11.92 6.07
C ASP A 132 7.99 10.81 5.06
N ARG A 133 6.92 10.14 4.62
CA ARG A 133 7.01 9.06 3.64
C ARG A 133 5.92 9.16 2.58
N ARG A 134 6.33 9.13 1.30
CA ARG A 134 5.40 9.11 0.15
C ARG A 134 5.04 7.67 -0.21
N GLN A 135 3.75 7.35 -0.20
CA GLN A 135 3.26 5.98 -0.42
C GLN A 135 3.36 5.50 -1.88
N GLU A 136 3.57 6.40 -2.83
CA GLU A 136 3.54 6.12 -4.27
C GLU A 136 4.62 5.10 -4.74
N SER A 137 5.67 4.85 -3.94
CA SER A 137 6.85 4.06 -4.34
C SER A 137 6.97 2.65 -3.71
N LEU A 138 5.91 2.11 -3.10
CA LEU A 138 6.05 1.01 -2.14
C LEU A 138 5.57 -0.38 -2.57
N SER A 139 5.10 -0.52 -3.81
CA SER A 139 4.78 -1.83 -4.40
C SER A 139 5.91 -2.29 -5.31
N PHE A 140 6.81 -3.14 -4.80
CA PHE A 140 7.88 -3.77 -5.60
C PHE A 140 7.46 -5.10 -6.21
N VAL A 141 6.16 -5.37 -6.20
CA VAL A 141 5.53 -6.46 -6.94
C VAL A 141 5.40 -5.99 -8.39
N PRO A 142 5.74 -6.81 -9.40
CA PRO A 142 5.41 -6.46 -10.76
C PRO A 142 3.92 -6.15 -10.79
N ASP A 143 3.60 -5.04 -11.44
CA ASP A 143 2.27 -4.68 -11.86
C ASP A 143 1.46 -5.97 -12.05
N LYS A 144 0.56 -6.28 -11.13
CA LYS A 144 -0.67 -6.88 -11.61
C LYS A 144 -1.28 -5.74 -12.37
N VAL A 145 -0.85 -5.64 -13.63
CA VAL A 145 -1.56 -5.06 -14.77
C VAL A 145 -2.99 -4.95 -14.32
N LYS A 146 -3.38 -3.70 -14.04
CA LYS A 146 -4.74 -3.25 -13.73
C LYS A 146 -5.70 -4.43 -13.89
N LYS A 147 -6.13 -5.03 -12.77
CA LYS A 147 -7.30 -5.90 -12.81
C LYS A 147 -8.34 -5.09 -13.58
N GLY A 148 -8.62 -5.53 -14.80
CA GLY A 148 -9.54 -4.85 -15.70
C GLY A 148 -10.76 -4.50 -14.89
N LYS A 149 -11.18 -3.23 -15.01
CA LYS A 149 -12.45 -2.68 -14.53
C LYS A 149 -13.35 -3.78 -13.99
N TYR A 150 -13.27 -4.04 -12.69
CA TYR A 150 -14.37 -4.73 -12.03
C TYR A 150 -15.43 -3.66 -11.88
N SER A 151 -16.14 -3.40 -12.98
CA SER A 151 -17.47 -2.82 -12.89
C SER A 151 -18.24 -3.76 -11.96
N PRO A 152 -18.78 -3.27 -10.84
CA PRO A 152 -19.73 -4.08 -10.10
C PRO A 152 -20.81 -4.47 -11.12
N LYS A 153 -20.98 -5.77 -11.38
CA LYS A 153 -22.24 -6.25 -11.93
C LYS A 153 -23.28 -5.89 -10.87
N THR A 154 -23.92 -4.74 -11.06
CA THR A 154 -25.23 -4.49 -10.51
C THR A 154 -26.10 -5.62 -11.04
N ASN A 155 -26.42 -6.55 -10.15
CA ASN A 155 -27.53 -7.45 -10.35
C ASN A 155 -28.74 -6.56 -10.68
N ASN A 156 -29.17 -6.56 -11.93
CA ASN A 156 -30.47 -6.03 -12.31
C ASN A 156 -31.51 -6.97 -11.68
N VAL A 157 -31.91 -6.64 -10.46
CA VAL A 157 -33.23 -7.04 -9.92
C VAL A 157 -34.19 -5.94 -10.37
N PRO A 158 -35.37 -6.31 -10.90
CA PRO A 158 -36.09 -5.51 -11.87
C PRO A 158 -36.80 -4.33 -11.20
N GLN A 159 -36.64 -3.14 -11.77
CA GLN A 159 -37.49 -2.01 -11.44
C GLN A 159 -38.24 -1.58 -12.70
N THR A 160 -39.49 -2.00 -12.70
CA THR A 160 -40.63 -1.59 -13.51
C THR A 160 -40.55 -0.12 -13.93
N ALA A 161 -40.45 0.13 -15.23
CA ALA A 161 -41.06 1.29 -15.87
C ALA A 161 -42.04 0.74 -16.92
N PRO A 162 -43.23 1.34 -17.05
CA PRO A 162 -44.37 0.71 -17.70
C PRO A 162 -44.13 0.48 -19.19
N SER A 163 -44.59 -0.68 -19.63
CA SER A 163 -44.66 -1.18 -21.00
C SER A 163 -45.06 -0.10 -22.03
N PRO A 164 -44.41 -0.04 -23.21
CA PRO A 164 -45.15 0.33 -24.40
C PRO A 164 -46.06 -0.87 -24.73
N VAL A 165 -47.30 -0.81 -24.24
CA VAL A 165 -48.33 -1.71 -24.75
C VAL A 165 -48.43 -1.42 -26.24
N GLN A 166 -48.09 -2.39 -27.06
CA GLN A 166 -48.53 -2.45 -28.44
C GLN A 166 -50.06 -2.49 -28.41
N SER A 167 -50.72 -1.33 -28.45
CA SER A 167 -52.14 -1.28 -28.76
C SER A 167 -52.31 -1.60 -30.24
N ALA A 168 -52.57 -2.87 -30.53
CA ALA A 168 -53.22 -3.31 -31.75
C ALA A 168 -54.69 -2.87 -31.74
N ALA A 169 -54.93 -1.55 -31.71
CA ALA A 169 -56.26 -0.93 -31.70
C ALA A 169 -56.27 0.27 -32.65
N SER A 170 -55.84 0.03 -33.89
CA SER A 170 -56.12 0.90 -35.04
C SER A 170 -56.50 0.05 -36.25
N LEU A 171 -57.43 -0.88 -36.04
CA LEU A 171 -58.33 -1.43 -37.05
C LEU A 171 -59.69 -1.57 -36.36
N PHE A 172 -60.77 -1.14 -37.02
CA PHE A 172 -62.15 -1.04 -36.52
C PHE A 172 -62.51 0.25 -35.75
N MET A 173 -62.40 1.39 -36.43
CA MET A 173 -63.48 2.38 -36.37
C MET A 173 -63.99 2.65 -37.79
N ALA A 174 -65.05 1.93 -38.16
CA ALA A 174 -65.94 2.33 -39.24
C ALA A 174 -66.93 3.35 -38.66
N PRO A 175 -67.21 4.48 -39.33
CA PRO A 175 -68.31 5.35 -38.93
C PRO A 175 -69.66 4.69 -39.28
N PRO A 176 -70.72 4.85 -38.47
CA PRO A 176 -72.07 4.49 -38.88
C PRO A 176 -72.54 5.43 -39.99
N ARG A 177 -73.13 4.87 -41.06
CA ARG A 177 -73.90 5.65 -42.03
C ARG A 177 -75.24 6.05 -41.39
N PRO A 178 -75.64 7.34 -41.40
CA PRO A 178 -77.02 7.71 -41.14
C PRO A 178 -77.86 7.58 -42.43
N ASN A 179 -79.00 6.89 -42.28
CA ASN A 179 -80.16 6.75 -43.18
C ASN A 179 -79.94 6.37 -44.65
#